data_AF-A0A1W1CRB5-F1
#
_entry.id   AF-A0A1W1CRB5-F1
#
_cell.length_a   1.000
_cell.length_b   1.000
_cell.length_c   1.000
_cell.angle_alpha   90.00
_cell.angle_beta   90.00
_cell.angle_gamma   90.00
#
_symmetry.space_group_name_H-M   'P 1'
#
loop_
_entity.id
_entity.type
_entity.pdbx_description
1 polymer ?
#
loop_
_entity_poly.entity_id
_entity_poly.type
_entity_poly.pdbx_seq_one_letter_code
_entity_poly.pdbx_strand_id
1 'polypeptide(L)'
;MHYHKMRKYLYLFSSLFLIACEEKVKPIITINSDLKHPVSCMKLDPLSGDKALLGSLKKLYPFHEDCNFILTLETSRDIVCNSTNNMMNKSMGKFPKSYIKLELREGIKLQYSYYRDLYSNVDEDDLKEGFERVKKDLLKPIEQ
;
A
#
# COMPACT_ATOMS: atom_id res chain seq x y z
N MET A 1 -24.72 -24.49 51.42
CA MET A 1 -24.56 -25.09 50.07
C MET A 1 -24.52 -23.97 49.03
N HIS A 2 -23.32 -23.71 48.51
CA HIS A 2 -23.01 -23.12 47.18
C HIS A 2 -23.89 -21.98 46.61
N TYR A 3 -23.73 -20.72 47.06
CA TYR A 3 -24.30 -19.57 46.32
C TYR A 3 -23.40 -18.33 46.21
N HIS A 4 -22.08 -18.48 46.35
CA HIS A 4 -21.16 -17.33 46.29
C HIS A 4 -20.06 -17.41 45.21
N LYS A 5 -20.02 -18.49 44.42
CA LYS A 5 -18.86 -18.81 43.55
C LYS A 5 -19.12 -18.68 42.05
N MET A 6 -20.28 -18.14 41.63
CA MET A 6 -20.72 -18.10 40.23
C MET A 6 -20.91 -16.67 39.67
N ARG A 7 -20.37 -15.63 40.32
CA ARG A 7 -20.52 -14.24 39.84
C ARG A 7 -19.23 -13.61 39.28
N LYS A 8 -18.07 -14.26 39.49
CA LYS A 8 -16.78 -13.76 38.99
C LYS A 8 -16.35 -14.31 37.63
N TYR A 9 -16.98 -15.37 37.13
CA TYR A 9 -16.58 -15.99 35.85
C TYR A 9 -17.31 -15.41 34.63
N LEU A 10 -18.34 -14.56 34.83
CA LEU A 10 -19.09 -13.97 33.72
C LEU A 10 -18.40 -12.76 33.08
N TYR A 11 -17.31 -12.25 33.67
CA TYR A 11 -16.57 -11.09 33.14
C TYR A 11 -15.33 -11.44 32.32
N LEU A 12 -14.94 -12.72 32.24
CA LEU A 12 -13.72 -13.12 31.51
C LEU A 12 -13.95 -13.50 30.04
N PHE A 13 -15.20 -13.56 29.58
CA PHE A 13 -15.54 -14.02 28.23
C PHE A 13 -15.84 -12.89 27.22
N SER A 14 -15.85 -11.62 27.68
CA SER A 14 -16.23 -10.46 26.84
C SER A 14 -15.04 -9.76 26.16
N SER A 15 -13.79 -10.20 26.37
CA SER A 15 -12.60 -9.59 25.74
C SER A 15 -12.09 -10.38 24.52
N LEU A 16 -12.85 -11.35 24.03
CA LEU A 16 -12.53 -12.16 22.86
C LEU A 16 -13.14 -11.63 21.55
N PHE A 17 -13.60 -10.37 21.51
CA PHE A 17 -13.96 -9.71 20.26
C PHE A 17 -12.70 -9.36 19.46
N LEU A 18 -12.20 -10.39 18.78
CA LEU A 18 -11.92 -10.39 17.36
C LEU A 18 -11.21 -9.13 16.85
N ILE A 19 -9.90 -9.06 17.08
CA ILE A 19 -9.02 -8.44 16.08
C ILE A 19 -9.03 -9.39 14.88
N ALA A 20 -10.10 -9.34 14.08
CA ALA A 20 -10.09 -9.93 12.75
C ALA A 20 -9.13 -9.06 11.92
N CYS A 21 -7.84 -9.39 12.01
CA CYS A 21 -6.85 -8.89 11.07
C CYS A 21 -7.24 -9.45 9.70
N GLU A 22 -7.94 -8.66 8.90
CA GLU A 22 -8.13 -8.97 7.49
C GLU A 22 -6.73 -8.95 6.85
N GLU A 23 -6.26 -10.11 6.40
CA GLU A 23 -4.95 -10.22 5.75
C GLU A 23 -4.97 -9.36 4.47
N LYS A 24 -4.27 -8.22 4.52
CA LYS A 24 -4.09 -7.36 3.35
C LYS A 24 -3.25 -8.09 2.30
N VAL A 25 -3.58 -7.86 1.03
CA VAL A 25 -2.79 -8.38 -0.10
C VAL A 25 -1.37 -7.82 -0.01
N LYS A 26 -0.36 -8.71 -0.12
CA LYS A 26 1.04 -8.30 -0.09
C LYS A 26 1.38 -7.49 -1.35
N PRO A 27 2.19 -6.43 -1.24
CA PRO A 27 2.59 -5.66 -2.39
C PRO A 27 3.59 -6.43 -3.26
N ILE A 28 3.54 -6.16 -4.56
CA ILE A 28 4.55 -6.57 -5.53
C ILE A 28 5.58 -5.45 -5.63
N ILE A 29 6.84 -5.77 -5.32
CA ILE A 29 7.96 -4.82 -5.35
C ILE A 29 8.92 -5.22 -6.47
N THR A 30 9.30 -4.24 -7.28
CA THR A 30 10.37 -4.38 -8.29
C THR A 30 11.43 -3.34 -8.01
N ILE A 31 12.69 -3.75 -7.90
CA ILE A 31 13.83 -2.86 -7.69
C ILE A 31 14.83 -3.13 -8.81
N ASN A 32 15.29 -2.07 -9.48
CA ASN A 32 16.35 -2.17 -10.47
C ASN A 32 17.67 -2.52 -9.77
N SER A 33 18.40 -3.52 -10.30
CA SER A 33 19.69 -3.94 -9.74
C SER A 33 20.74 -2.83 -9.73
N ASP A 34 20.62 -1.86 -10.63
CA ASP A 34 21.58 -0.76 -10.75
C ASP A 34 21.23 0.43 -9.86
N LEU A 35 20.11 0.35 -9.11
CA LEU A 35 19.66 1.43 -8.25
C LEU A 35 20.62 1.60 -7.07
N LYS A 36 21.24 2.77 -6.99
CA LYS A 36 22.12 3.13 -5.87
C LYS A 36 21.30 3.60 -4.68
N HIS A 37 21.65 3.07 -3.50
CA HIS A 37 21.00 3.39 -2.24
C HIS A 37 21.95 4.20 -1.34
N PRO A 38 21.44 5.14 -0.53
CA PRO A 38 20.06 5.63 -0.55
C PRO A 38 19.81 6.58 -1.74
N VAL A 39 18.57 6.63 -2.21
CA VAL A 39 18.12 7.67 -3.15
C VAL A 39 18.11 9.01 -2.42
N SER A 40 18.80 10.01 -2.97
CA SER A 40 19.03 11.29 -2.29
C SER A 40 17.79 12.20 -2.28
N CYS A 41 17.03 12.21 -3.37
CA CYS A 41 15.86 13.05 -3.54
C CYS A 41 14.81 12.37 -4.43
N MET A 42 13.58 12.89 -4.42
CA MET A 42 12.55 12.56 -5.41
C MET A 42 11.78 13.83 -5.79
N LYS A 43 11.34 13.92 -7.04
CA LYS A 43 10.27 14.83 -7.47
C LYS A 43 8.98 14.06 -7.64
N LEU A 44 7.85 14.69 -7.34
CA LEU A 44 6.53 14.10 -7.54
C LEU A 44 5.96 14.57 -8.88
N ASP A 45 5.51 13.65 -9.74
CA ASP A 45 4.81 14.03 -10.96
C ASP A 45 3.43 14.62 -10.63
N PRO A 46 3.20 15.93 -10.86
CA PRO A 46 1.96 16.59 -10.50
C PRO A 46 0.76 16.15 -11.36
N LEU A 47 1.00 15.45 -12.47
CA LEU A 47 -0.03 14.92 -13.36
C LEU A 47 -0.40 13.46 -13.06
N SER A 48 0.29 12.83 -12.09
CA SER A 48 0.09 11.42 -11.76
C SER A 48 -1.04 11.22 -10.73
N GLY A 49 -2.15 10.61 -11.15
CA GLY A 49 -3.20 10.16 -10.24
C GLY A 49 -4.11 11.25 -9.65
N ASP A 50 -4.80 10.91 -8.56
CA ASP A 50 -5.80 11.77 -7.91
C ASP A 50 -5.14 12.93 -7.13
N LYS A 51 -5.64 14.16 -7.33
CA LYS A 51 -5.08 15.38 -6.72
C LYS A 51 -5.10 15.37 -5.20
N ALA A 52 -6.11 14.77 -4.57
CA ALA A 52 -6.18 14.68 -3.11
C ALA A 52 -5.09 13.74 -2.58
N LEU A 53 -4.90 12.59 -3.24
CA LEU A 53 -3.85 11.63 -2.88
C LEU A 53 -2.44 12.21 -3.13
N LEU A 54 -2.23 12.95 -4.21
CA LEU A 54 -0.99 13.71 -4.42
C LEU A 54 -0.74 14.71 -3.30
N GLY A 55 -1.79 15.40 -2.83
CA GLY A 55 -1.71 16.29 -1.68
C GLY A 55 -1.28 15.58 -0.40
N SER A 56 -1.77 14.37 -0.17
CA SER A 56 -1.32 13.52 0.95
C SER A 56 0.13 13.06 0.78
N LEU A 57 0.56 12.64 -0.42
CA LEU A 57 1.96 12.29 -0.67
C LEU A 57 2.91 13.45 -0.33
N LYS A 58 2.58 14.66 -0.75
CA LYS A 58 3.41 15.86 -0.46
C LYS A 58 3.58 16.14 1.04
N LYS A 59 2.69 15.65 1.89
CA LYS A 59 2.83 15.74 3.36
C LYS A 59 3.76 14.66 3.92
N LEU A 60 3.94 13.55 3.22
CA LEU A 60 4.73 12.40 3.67
C LEU A 60 6.23 12.52 3.36
N TYR A 61 6.61 13.41 2.43
CA TYR A 61 7.99 13.63 2.01
C TYR A 61 8.20 15.00 1.34
N PRO A 62 9.33 15.69 1.61
CA PRO A 62 9.69 16.94 0.94
C PRO A 62 10.18 16.67 -0.48
N PHE A 63 9.30 16.72 -1.47
CA PHE A 63 9.68 16.56 -2.88
C PHE A 63 10.43 17.79 -3.41
N HIS A 64 11.45 17.54 -4.24
CA HIS A 64 12.35 18.54 -4.81
C HIS A 64 12.21 18.60 -6.33
N GLU A 65 11.82 19.74 -6.89
CA GLU A 65 11.53 19.90 -8.33
C GLU A 65 12.77 19.68 -9.23
N ASP A 66 13.96 19.93 -8.71
CA ASP A 66 15.25 19.75 -9.38
C ASP A 66 15.76 18.29 -9.37
N CYS A 67 15.01 17.36 -8.76
CA CYS A 67 15.43 15.98 -8.66
C CYS A 67 15.24 15.20 -9.98
N ASN A 68 16.23 14.38 -10.33
CA ASN A 68 16.19 13.51 -11.51
C ASN A 68 15.25 12.31 -11.35
N PHE A 69 15.04 11.85 -10.10
CA PHE A 69 14.13 10.76 -9.81
C PHE A 69 12.69 11.25 -9.71
N ILE A 70 11.82 10.69 -10.55
CA ILE A 70 10.40 11.04 -10.64
C ILE A 70 9.58 9.94 -10.01
N LEU A 71 8.87 10.26 -8.94
CA LEU A 71 7.86 9.42 -8.33
C LEU A 71 6.50 9.72 -8.98
N THR A 72 5.83 8.67 -9.44
CA THR A 72 4.48 8.74 -10.01
C THR A 72 3.52 7.94 -9.15
N LEU A 73 2.31 8.47 -8.95
CA LEU A 73 1.20 7.78 -8.31
C LEU A 73 0.17 7.38 -9.38
N GLU A 74 -0.13 6.09 -9.45
CA GLU A 74 -1.20 5.56 -10.28
C GLU A 74 -2.19 4.79 -9.39
N THR A 75 -3.47 5.10 -9.55
CA THR A 75 -4.56 4.45 -8.81
C THR A 75 -5.71 4.16 -9.74
N SER A 76 -6.35 3.02 -9.58
CA SER A 76 -7.66 2.73 -10.18
C SER A 76 -8.67 2.45 -9.08
N ARG A 77 -9.92 2.86 -9.26
CA ARG A 77 -11.04 2.63 -8.32
C ARG A 77 -12.15 1.87 -9.01
N ASP A 78 -12.95 1.16 -8.22
CA ASP A 78 -14.16 0.46 -8.66
C ASP A 78 -13.91 -0.45 -9.89
N ILE A 79 -12.84 -1.24 -9.84
CA ILE A 79 -12.49 -2.23 -10.87
C ILE A 79 -13.59 -3.29 -10.90
N VAL A 80 -14.44 -3.22 -11.93
CA VAL A 80 -15.50 -4.20 -12.18
C VAL A 80 -15.00 -5.23 -13.20
N CYS A 81 -15.20 -6.51 -12.90
CA CYS A 81 -14.85 -7.59 -13.81
C CYS A 81 -15.98 -7.84 -14.83
N ASN A 82 -15.77 -7.46 -16.09
CA ASN A 82 -16.78 -7.59 -17.16
C ASN A 82 -16.59 -8.81 -18.08
N SER A 83 -15.88 -9.87 -17.67
CA SER A 83 -15.65 -11.03 -18.54
C SER A 83 -15.96 -12.39 -17.89
N THR A 84 -16.76 -13.18 -18.61
CA THR A 84 -17.01 -14.62 -18.39
C THR A 84 -15.73 -15.46 -18.49
N ASN A 85 -14.70 -14.97 -19.19
CA ASN A 85 -13.43 -15.68 -19.43
C ASN A 85 -12.48 -15.72 -18.22
N ASN A 86 -12.68 -14.86 -17.21
CA ASN A 86 -11.89 -14.89 -15.96
C ASN A 86 -12.57 -15.66 -14.81
N MET A 87 -13.68 -16.37 -15.09
CA MET A 87 -14.42 -17.11 -14.07
C MET A 87 -13.68 -18.36 -13.57
N MET A 88 -12.80 -18.99 -14.36
CA MET A 88 -12.12 -20.22 -13.92
C MET A 88 -11.09 -19.99 -12.81
N ASN A 89 -10.50 -18.79 -12.70
CA ASN A 89 -9.60 -18.45 -11.60
C ASN A 89 -10.33 -17.90 -10.35
N LYS A 90 -11.67 -17.77 -10.40
CA LYS A 90 -12.49 -17.10 -9.37
C LYS A 90 -13.06 -18.02 -8.28
N SER A 91 -12.86 -19.34 -8.33
CA SER A 91 -13.41 -20.21 -7.28
C SER A 91 -12.64 -20.15 -5.96
N MET A 92 -11.58 -19.34 -5.83
CA MET A 92 -10.66 -19.39 -4.68
C MET A 92 -10.36 -18.06 -3.96
N GLY A 93 -10.95 -16.89 -4.31
CA GLY A 93 -10.64 -15.64 -3.57
C GLY A 93 -11.44 -14.38 -3.92
N LYS A 94 -11.34 -13.35 -3.06
CA LYS A 94 -11.91 -12.00 -3.28
C LYS A 94 -11.19 -11.31 -4.46
N PHE A 95 -11.94 -10.67 -5.36
CA PHE A 95 -11.39 -9.90 -6.48
C PHE A 95 -11.03 -8.48 -6.01
N PRO A 96 -9.90 -7.90 -6.46
CA PRO A 96 -9.52 -6.53 -6.07
C PRO A 96 -10.50 -5.51 -6.61
N LYS A 97 -10.88 -4.56 -5.75
CA LYS A 97 -11.74 -3.43 -6.09
C LYS A 97 -10.94 -2.25 -6.63
N SER A 98 -9.71 -2.09 -6.18
CA SER A 98 -8.85 -0.96 -6.54
C SER A 98 -7.39 -1.38 -6.49
N TYR A 99 -6.49 -0.54 -7.00
CA TYR A 99 -5.06 -0.71 -6.77
C TYR A 99 -4.37 0.62 -6.51
N ILE A 100 -3.23 0.54 -5.85
CA ILE A 100 -2.27 1.63 -5.72
C ILE A 100 -0.94 1.19 -6.31
N LYS A 101 -0.32 2.10 -7.06
CA LYS A 101 0.98 1.90 -7.67
C LYS A 101 1.84 3.14 -7.53
N LEU A 102 3.07 2.96 -7.08
CA LEU A 102 4.08 3.99 -6.94
C LEU A 102 5.30 3.58 -7.76
N GLU A 103 5.63 4.32 -8.82
CA GLU A 103 6.82 4.07 -9.62
C GLU A 103 7.84 5.19 -9.47
N LEU A 104 9.09 4.82 -9.24
CA LEU A 104 10.24 5.70 -9.34
C LEU A 104 10.94 5.49 -10.69
N ARG A 105 11.12 6.57 -11.44
CA ARG A 105 11.86 6.56 -12.70
C ARG A 105 13.00 7.57 -12.69
N GLU A 106 14.06 7.26 -13.42
CA GLU A 106 15.13 8.21 -13.75
C GLU A 106 15.14 8.36 -15.28
N GLY A 107 14.65 9.50 -15.78
CA GLY A 107 14.27 9.62 -17.19
C GLY A 107 13.21 8.58 -17.57
N ILE A 108 13.52 7.71 -18.54
CA ILE A 108 12.62 6.64 -18.98
C ILE A 108 12.84 5.31 -18.24
N LYS A 109 13.91 5.19 -17.45
CA LYS A 109 14.29 3.92 -16.80
C LYS A 109 13.48 3.73 -15.52
N LEU A 110 12.79 2.59 -15.41
CA LEU A 110 12.16 2.18 -14.16
C LEU A 110 13.24 1.76 -13.16
N GLN A 111 13.25 2.45 -12.02
CA GLN A 111 14.19 2.19 -10.94
C GLN A 111 13.53 1.41 -9.80
N TYR A 112 12.27 1.71 -9.51
CA TYR A 112 11.50 1.05 -8.47
C TYR A 112 10.02 1.05 -8.81
N SER A 113 9.30 -0.02 -8.46
CA SER A 113 7.84 -0.08 -8.52
C SER A 113 7.29 -0.77 -7.28
N TYR A 114 6.34 -0.12 -6.63
CA TYR A 114 5.44 -0.71 -5.64
C TYR A 114 4.06 -0.83 -6.27
N TYR A 115 3.45 -2.01 -6.19
CA TYR A 115 2.08 -2.25 -6.63
C TYR A 115 1.32 -3.04 -5.57
N ARG A 116 0.08 -2.65 -5.28
CA ARG A 116 -0.79 -3.40 -4.39
C ARG A 116 -2.25 -3.34 -4.83
N ASP A 117 -2.84 -4.52 -4.91
CA ASP A 117 -4.27 -4.74 -5.02
C ASP A 117 -4.98 -4.49 -3.68
N LEU A 118 -6.17 -3.91 -3.75
CA LEU A 118 -6.97 -3.53 -2.58
C LEU A 118 -8.41 -4.02 -2.75
N TYR A 119 -9.03 -4.45 -1.64
CA TYR A 119 -10.43 -4.87 -1.61
C TYR A 119 -11.41 -3.71 -1.35
N SER A 120 -10.89 -2.55 -0.93
CA SER A 120 -11.59 -1.26 -0.81
C SER A 120 -11.08 -0.29 -1.89
N ASN A 121 -11.67 0.91 -1.96
CA ASN A 121 -11.09 2.00 -2.76
C ASN A 121 -9.89 2.61 -2.02
N VAL A 122 -8.87 3.04 -2.77
CA VAL A 122 -7.65 3.66 -2.22
C VAL A 122 -8.00 4.85 -1.32
N ASP A 123 -7.45 4.84 -0.11
CA ASP A 123 -7.51 5.94 0.85
C ASP A 123 -6.11 6.46 1.25
N GLU A 124 -6.08 7.42 2.18
CA GLU A 124 -4.84 8.02 2.67
C GLU A 124 -3.97 7.05 3.48
N ASP A 125 -4.58 6.08 4.18
CA ASP A 125 -3.86 5.08 4.96
C ASP A 125 -3.15 4.08 4.04
N ASP A 126 -3.81 3.65 2.96
CA ASP A 126 -3.20 2.83 1.93
C ASP A 126 -2.01 3.51 1.27
N LEU A 127 -2.15 4.80 0.98
CA LEU A 127 -1.10 5.63 0.41
C LEU A 127 0.09 5.78 1.36
N LYS A 128 -0.19 6.06 2.64
CA LYS A 128 0.82 6.18 3.68
C LYS A 128 1.57 4.87 3.86
N GLU A 129 0.87 3.75 3.94
CA GLU A 129 1.47 2.42 4.06
C GLU A 129 2.37 2.09 2.86
N GLY A 130 1.87 2.32 1.64
CA GLY A 130 2.66 2.13 0.42
C GLY A 130 3.90 3.02 0.39
N PHE A 131 3.77 4.27 0.81
CA PHE A 131 4.89 5.21 0.81
C PHE A 131 5.90 4.95 1.95
N GLU A 132 5.48 4.46 3.11
CA GLU A 132 6.41 3.99 4.15
C GLU A 132 7.27 2.83 3.64
N ARG A 133 6.69 1.95 2.81
CA ARG A 133 7.47 0.92 2.12
C ARG A 133 8.49 1.53 1.15
N VAL A 134 8.09 2.52 0.35
CA VAL A 134 9.00 3.27 -0.53
C VAL A 134 10.17 3.88 0.26
N LYS A 135 9.90 4.53 1.40
CA LYS A 135 10.95 5.10 2.25
C LYS A 135 11.92 4.02 2.74
N LYS A 136 11.38 2.89 3.20
CA LYS A 136 12.18 1.77 3.70
C LYS A 136 13.11 1.24 2.61
N ASP A 137 12.58 1.07 1.41
CA ASP A 137 13.32 0.43 0.32
C ASP A 137 14.30 1.39 -0.35
N LEU A 138 14.01 2.69 -0.40
CA LEU A 138 14.80 3.66 -1.17
C LEU A 138 15.66 4.61 -0.34
N LEU A 139 15.19 5.02 0.84
CA LEU A 139 15.80 6.12 1.60
C LEU A 139 16.64 5.64 2.77
N LYS A 140 16.49 4.37 3.16
CA LYS A 140 17.32 3.75 4.19
C LYS A 140 18.50 3.02 3.53
N PRO A 141 19.68 2.98 4.18
CA PRO A 141 20.76 2.11 3.74
C PRO A 141 20.28 0.66 3.71
N ILE A 142 20.78 -0.12 2.76
CA ILE A 142 20.60 -1.57 2.76
C ILE A 142 21.45 -2.12 3.91
N GLU A 143 20.80 -2.62 4.96
CA GLU A 143 21.47 -3.45 5.97
C GLU A 143 21.86 -4.77 5.29
N GLN A 144 23.15 -4.97 5.05
CA GLN A 144 23.73 -6.19 4.52
C GLN A 144 23.91 -7.24 5.61
#